data_AF-A0A7W0TYJ3-F1
#
_entry.id   AF-A0A7W0TYJ3-F1
#
_cell.length_a   1.000
_cell.length_b   1.000
_cell.length_c   1.000
_cell.angle_alpha   90.00
_cell.angle_beta   90.00
_cell.angle_gamma   90.00
#
_symmetry.space_group_name_H-M   'P 1'
#
loop_
_entity.id
_entity.type
_entity.pdbx_description
1 polymer ?
#
loop_
_entity_poly.entity_id
_entity_poly.type
_entity_poly.pdbx_seq_one_letter_code
_entity_poly.pdbx_strand_id
1 'polypeptide(L)'
;MIDLDVIRNQLLSHPEMQEALAEMRAFILERFPEATFRAYVGDEPLGVYLATTVDVDDPDELLDVVIDRVLDLQIEQGIPLHVLPLRTPERNAKMLAEQASTISYALGD
;
A
#
# COMPACT_ATOMS: atom_id res chain seq x y z
N MET A 1 -1.57 29.10 10.98
CA MET A 1 -0.81 28.00 10.37
C MET A 1 -1.26 26.74 11.07
N ILE A 2 -2.03 25.88 10.40
CA ILE A 2 -2.44 24.60 10.99
C ILE A 2 -1.23 23.67 10.90
N ASP A 3 -0.95 22.99 12.00
CA ASP A 3 0.18 22.07 12.09
C ASP A 3 -0.12 20.82 11.26
N LEU A 4 0.73 20.53 10.27
CA LEU A 4 0.56 19.37 9.38
C LEU A 4 0.59 18.05 10.15
N ASP A 5 1.32 18.00 11.27
CA ASP A 5 1.39 16.82 12.12
C ASP A 5 0.05 16.54 12.83
N VAL A 6 -0.67 17.61 13.21
CA VAL A 6 -2.02 17.51 13.79
C VAL A 6 -3.02 16.98 12.76
N ILE A 7 -2.97 17.49 11.52
CA ILE A 7 -3.83 16.99 10.43
C ILE A 7 -3.56 15.52 10.15
N ARG A 8 -2.28 15.11 10.11
CA ARG A 8 -1.88 13.71 9.90
C ARG A 8 -2.38 12.79 11.02
N ASN A 9 -2.19 13.20 12.27
CA ASN A 9 -2.65 12.40 13.42
C ASN A 9 -4.18 12.30 13.47
N GLN A 10 -4.88 13.38 13.13
CA GLN A 10 -6.34 13.42 13.12
C GLN A 10 -6.93 12.53 12.01
N LEU A 11 -6.32 12.49 10.82
CA LEU A 11 -6.76 11.63 9.72
C LEU A 11 -6.62 10.14 10.08
N LEU A 12 -5.48 9.74 10.64
CA LEU A 12 -5.27 8.35 11.07
C LEU A 12 -6.17 7.96 12.24
N SER A 13 -6.44 8.87 13.18
CA SER A 13 -7.25 8.58 14.37
C SER A 13 -8.77 8.73 14.13
N HIS A 14 -9.19 9.11 12.92
CA HIS A 14 -10.60 9.30 12.61
C HIS A 14 -11.34 7.94 12.62
N PRO A 15 -12.54 7.84 13.22
CA PRO A 15 -13.23 6.56 13.37
C PRO A 15 -13.52 5.89 12.03
N GLU A 16 -14.02 6.65 11.04
CA GLU A 16 -14.31 6.12 9.70
C GLU A 16 -13.06 5.58 9.00
N MET A 17 -11.91 6.23 9.20
CA MET A 17 -10.62 5.75 8.68
C MET A 17 -10.15 4.49 9.40
N GLN A 18 -10.32 4.40 10.72
CA GLN A 18 -9.98 3.21 11.49
C GLN A 18 -10.85 2.01 11.11
N GLU A 19 -12.15 2.24 10.86
CA GLU A 19 -13.07 1.22 10.37
C GLU A 19 -12.69 0.75 8.96
N ALA A 20 -12.41 1.66 8.04
CA ALA A 20 -11.92 1.32 6.70
C ALA A 20 -10.60 0.55 6.74
N LEU A 21 -9.65 0.94 7.60
CA LEU A 21 -8.39 0.22 7.78
C LEU A 21 -8.61 -1.19 8.34
N ALA A 22 -9.53 -1.36 9.29
CA ALA A 22 -9.84 -2.67 9.86
C ALA A 22 -10.51 -3.58 8.83
N GLU A 23 -11.46 -3.04 8.07
CA GLU A 23 -12.14 -3.74 6.98
C GLU A 23 -11.15 -4.19 5.90
N MET A 24 -10.30 -3.27 5.40
CA MET A 24 -9.32 -3.60 4.36
C MET A 24 -8.31 -4.65 4.83
N ARG A 25 -7.88 -4.59 6.09
CA ARG A 25 -6.98 -5.62 6.66
C ARG A 25 -7.66 -6.98 6.70
N ALA A 26 -8.91 -7.05 7.16
CA ALA A 26 -9.66 -8.30 7.22
C ALA A 26 -9.83 -8.89 5.81
N PHE A 27 -10.25 -8.06 4.87
CA PHE A 27 -10.45 -8.43 3.47
C PHE A 27 -9.16 -8.96 2.81
N ILE A 28 -8.02 -8.30 3.04
CA ILE A 28 -6.73 -8.75 2.51
C ILE A 28 -6.29 -10.07 3.18
N LEU A 29 -6.47 -10.20 4.50
CA LEU A 29 -6.07 -11.41 5.24
C LEU A 29 -6.86 -12.66 4.83
N GLU A 30 -8.07 -12.52 4.28
CA GLU A 30 -8.82 -13.66 3.73
C GLU A 30 -8.11 -14.33 2.54
N ARG A 31 -7.33 -13.56 1.76
CA ARG A 31 -6.59 -14.06 0.60
C ARG A 31 -5.10 -14.22 0.88
N PHE A 32 -4.53 -13.36 1.73
CA PHE A 32 -3.11 -13.31 2.03
C PHE A 32 -2.93 -13.36 3.56
N PRO A 33 -3.01 -14.55 4.19
CA PRO A 33 -2.99 -14.68 5.64
C PRO A 33 -1.66 -14.25 6.28
N GLU A 34 -0.57 -14.23 5.51
CA GLU A 34 0.76 -13.79 5.96
C GLU A 34 1.01 -12.30 5.68
N ALA A 35 0.01 -11.56 5.17
CA ALA A 35 0.14 -10.15 4.89
C ALA A 35 0.42 -9.34 6.17
N THR A 36 1.35 -8.39 6.07
CA THR A 36 1.62 -7.43 7.15
C THR A 36 1.29 -6.02 6.70
N PHE A 37 0.90 -5.17 7.65
CA PHE A 37 0.30 -3.87 7.34
C PHE A 37 0.97 -2.74 8.10
N ARG A 38 1.18 -1.62 7.40
CA ARG A 38 1.60 -0.35 7.99
C ARG A 38 0.76 0.79 7.42
N ALA A 39 0.01 1.47 8.29
CA ALA A 39 -0.74 2.66 7.91
C ALA A 39 0.08 3.93 8.21
N TYR A 40 0.08 4.88 7.29
CA TYR A 40 0.69 6.19 7.47
C TYR A 40 -0.02 7.25 6.63
N VAL A 41 0.13 8.53 6.97
CA VAL A 41 -0.38 9.62 6.12
C VAL A 41 0.68 9.99 5.09
N GLY A 42 0.27 10.04 3.83
CA GLY A 42 1.07 10.60 2.74
C GLY A 42 0.48 11.91 2.26
N ASP A 43 1.31 12.71 1.61
CA ASP A 43 0.96 14.07 1.16
C ASP A 43 0.59 14.14 -0.32
N GLU A 44 0.92 13.13 -1.14
CA GLU A 44 0.76 13.16 -2.60
C GLU A 44 0.26 11.84 -3.20
N PRO A 45 -1.06 11.69 -3.45
CA PRO A 45 -2.14 12.54 -2.94
C PRO A 45 -2.24 12.51 -1.40
N LEU A 46 -2.82 13.57 -0.83
CA LEU A 46 -3.07 13.64 0.61
C LEU A 46 -4.08 12.56 1.01
N GLY A 47 -3.67 11.66 1.89
CA GLY A 47 -4.50 10.53 2.30
C GLY A 47 -3.78 9.56 3.23
N VAL A 48 -4.49 8.52 3.66
CA VAL A 48 -3.90 7.41 4.41
C VAL A 48 -3.44 6.34 3.43
N TYR A 49 -2.22 5.87 3.62
CA TYR A 49 -1.62 4.80 2.86
C TYR A 49 -1.49 3.56 3.74
N LEU A 50 -2.09 2.47 3.29
CA LEU A 50 -1.95 1.14 3.85
C LEU A 50 -0.89 0.38 3.04
N ALA A 51 0.36 0.50 3.48
CA ALA A 51 1.43 -0.35 2.98
C ALA A 51 1.18 -1.78 3.43
N THR A 52 1.04 -2.68 2.46
CA THR A 52 0.70 -4.08 2.65
C THR A 52 1.83 -4.94 2.10
N THR A 53 2.59 -5.56 2.99
CA THR A 53 3.66 -6.46 2.59
C THR A 53 3.13 -7.87 2.46
N VAL A 54 3.28 -8.45 1.27
CA VAL A 54 2.87 -9.82 0.91
C VAL A 54 4.02 -10.55 0.23
N ASP A 55 4.14 -11.85 0.49
CA ASP A 55 5.09 -12.72 -0.23
C ASP A 55 4.40 -13.39 -1.42
N VAL A 56 4.16 -12.59 -2.46
CA VAL A 56 3.62 -13.03 -3.74
C VAL A 56 4.65 -12.81 -4.83
N ASP A 57 4.52 -13.56 -5.93
CA ASP A 57 5.39 -13.34 -7.09
C ASP A 57 5.11 -11.98 -7.71
N ASP A 58 3.83 -11.63 -7.81
CA ASP A 58 3.37 -10.38 -8.40
C ASP A 58 2.48 -9.55 -7.44
N PRO A 59 2.88 -8.33 -7.05
CA PRO A 59 2.14 -7.48 -6.12
C PRO A 59 0.85 -6.93 -6.72
N ASP A 60 0.68 -6.96 -8.05
CA ASP A 60 -0.55 -6.53 -8.70
C ASP A 60 -1.71 -7.50 -8.39
N GLU A 61 -1.42 -8.76 -8.03
CA GLU A 61 -2.44 -9.69 -7.52
C GLU A 61 -3.16 -9.15 -6.26
N LEU A 62 -2.45 -8.38 -5.41
CA LEU A 62 -3.08 -7.69 -4.29
C LEU A 62 -3.99 -6.56 -4.81
N LEU A 63 -3.49 -5.77 -5.78
CA LEU A 63 -4.21 -4.63 -6.33
C LEU A 63 -5.52 -5.05 -6.99
N ASP A 64 -5.51 -6.11 -7.80
CA ASP A 64 -6.71 -6.66 -8.43
C ASP A 64 -7.78 -7.05 -7.41
N VAL A 65 -7.37 -7.53 -6.24
CA VAL A 65 -8.29 -7.92 -5.17
C VAL A 65 -8.88 -6.69 -4.48
N VAL A 66 -8.07 -5.65 -4.21
CA VAL A 66 -8.47 -4.51 -3.37
C VAL A 66 -9.03 -3.32 -4.14
N ILE A 67 -8.79 -3.23 -5.45
CA ILE A 67 -9.04 -2.00 -6.23
C ILE A 67 -10.51 -1.56 -6.19
N ASP A 68 -11.45 -2.49 -6.36
CA ASP A 68 -12.88 -2.17 -6.38
C ASP A 68 -13.34 -1.61 -5.01
N ARG A 69 -12.89 -2.24 -3.93
CA ARG A 69 -13.22 -1.81 -2.58
C ARG A 69 -12.57 -0.48 -2.20
N VAL A 70 -11.32 -0.27 -2.60
CA VAL A 70 -10.61 0.99 -2.40
C VAL A 70 -11.29 2.13 -3.15
N LEU A 71 -11.76 1.89 -4.37
CA LEU A 71 -12.49 2.88 -5.15
C LEU A 71 -13.85 3.23 -4.51
N ASP A 72 -14.60 2.25 -4.00
CA ASP A 72 -15.84 2.50 -3.25
C ASP A 72 -15.59 3.40 -2.02
N LEU A 73 -14.55 3.08 -1.24
CA LEU A 73 -14.16 3.88 -0.08
C LEU A 73 -13.83 5.33 -0.47
N GLN A 74 -13.13 5.54 -1.59
CA GLN A 74 -12.74 6.88 -2.03
C GLN A 74 -13.89 7.67 -2.67
N ILE A 75 -14.70 7.03 -3.52
CA ILE A 75 -15.71 7.71 -4.35
C ILE A 75 -17.03 7.84 -3.60
N GLU A 76 -17.54 6.73 -3.07
CA GLU A 76 -18.87 6.68 -2.47
C GLU A 76 -18.84 7.18 -1.01
N GLN A 77 -17.77 6.84 -0.27
CA GLN A 77 -17.65 7.15 1.16
C GLN A 77 -16.73 8.36 1.44
N GLY A 78 -15.99 8.85 0.43
CA GLY A 78 -15.10 10.01 0.59
C GLY A 78 -13.90 9.76 1.50
N ILE A 79 -13.53 8.49 1.73
CA ILE A 79 -12.41 8.07 2.58
C ILE A 79 -11.14 8.00 1.74
N PRO A 80 -10.14 8.89 1.95
CA PRO A 80 -8.93 8.94 1.13
C PRO A 80 -7.92 7.85 1.58
N LEU A 81 -8.29 6.59 1.41
CA LEU A 81 -7.44 5.42 1.72
C LEU A 81 -6.82 4.86 0.44
N HIS A 82 -5.51 4.68 0.45
CA HIS A 82 -4.72 4.10 -0.64
C HIS A 82 -4.04 2.83 -0.16
N VAL A 83 -4.01 1.78 -0.99
CA VAL A 83 -3.28 0.54 -0.70
C VAL A 83 -2.00 0.52 -1.52
N LEU A 84 -0.88 0.27 -0.84
CA LEU A 84 0.43 0.13 -1.48
C LEU A 84 0.92 -1.31 -1.27
N PRO A 85 0.91 -2.17 -2.30
CA PRO A 85 1.52 -3.47 -2.20
C PRO A 85 3.03 -3.32 -2.11
N LEU A 86 3.64 -3.97 -1.13
CA LEU A 86 5.08 -4.05 -0.97
C LEU A 86 5.49 -5.52 -1.09
N ARG A 87 6.51 -5.80 -1.90
CA ARG A 87 7.23 -7.08 -1.83
C ARG A 87 8.10 -7.11 -0.58
N THR A 88 8.41 -8.31 -0.11
CA THR A 88 9.40 -8.48 0.96
C THR A 88 10.75 -7.90 0.53
N PRO A 89 11.55 -7.36 1.49
CA PRO A 89 12.87 -6.79 1.18
C PRO A 89 13.81 -7.80 0.50
N GLU A 90 13.66 -9.09 0.81
CA GLU A 90 14.43 -10.19 0.19
C GLU A 90 14.10 -10.36 -1.29
N ARG A 91 12.82 -10.25 -1.67
CA ARG A 91 12.37 -10.37 -3.07
C ARG A 91 12.72 -9.12 -3.89
N ASN A 92 12.66 -7.94 -3.28
CA ASN A 92 13.20 -6.71 -3.87
C ASN A 92 14.71 -6.83 -4.14
N ALA A 93 15.50 -7.29 -3.16
CA ALA A 93 16.93 -7.46 -3.32
C ALA A 93 17.30 -8.44 -4.45
N LYS A 94 16.50 -9.52 -4.61
CA LYS A 94 16.68 -10.50 -5.69
C LYS A 94 16.38 -9.92 -7.08
N MET A 95 15.30 -9.15 -7.23
CA MET A 95 14.99 -8.46 -8.49
C MET A 95 16.02 -7.38 -8.84
N LEU A 96 16.50 -6.61 -7.86
CA LEU A 96 17.58 -5.63 -8.06
C LEU A 96 18.87 -6.30 -8.56
N ALA A 97 19.19 -7.51 -8.07
CA ALA A 97 20.33 -8.29 -8.55
C ALA A 97 20.13 -8.82 -9.99
N GLU A 98 18.90 -9.21 -10.36
CA GLU A 98 18.54 -9.67 -11.72
C GLU A 98 18.51 -8.50 -12.73
N GLN A 99 18.03 -7.32 -12.31
CA GLN A 99 18.01 -6.09 -13.12
C GLN A 99 19.42 -5.53 -13.37
N ALA A 100 20.31 -5.59 -12.37
CA ALA A 100 21.71 -5.20 -12.52
C ALA A 100 22.47 -6.05 -13.55
N SER A 101 22.10 -7.32 -13.71
CA SER A 101 22.69 -8.20 -14.75
C SER A 101 22.18 -7.88 -16.15
N THR A 102 20.96 -7.34 -16.30
CA THR A 102 20.37 -7.01 -17.61
C THR A 102 20.92 -5.68 -18.15
N ILE A 103 21.20 -4.70 -17.28
CA ILE A 103 21.72 -3.38 -17.72
C ILE A 103 23.18 -3.46 -18.16
N SER A 104 23.98 -4.38 -17.60
CA SER A 104 25.39 -4.57 -18.01
C SER A 104 25.55 -5.10 -19.45
N TYR A 105 24.54 -5.74 -20.03
CA TYR A 105 24.56 -6.19 -21.43
C TYR A 105 24.13 -5.10 -22.42
N ALA A 106 23.45 -4.03 -21.97
CA ALA A 106 22.87 -3.01 -22.86
C ALA A 106 23.69 -1.71 -22.99
N LEU A 107 24.78 -1.56 -22.22
CA LEU A 107 25.65 -0.37 -22.22
C LEU A 107 27.11 -0.67 -22.56
N GLY A 108 27.40 -1.87 -23.05
CA GLY A 108 28.72 -2.23 -23.56
C GLY A 108 28.75 -2.28 -25.09
N ASP A 109 28.88 -1.13 -25.73
CA ASP A 109 29.67 -0.93 -26.96
C ASP A 109 30.12 0.54 -27.06
#